data_AF-A0A0F9E0D2-F1
#
_entry.id   AF-A0A0F9E0D2-F1
#
_cell.length_a   1.000
_cell.length_b   1.000
_cell.length_c   1.000
_cell.angle_alpha   90.00
_cell.angle_beta   90.00
_cell.angle_gamma   90.00
#
_symmetry.space_group_name_H-M   'P 1'
#
loop_
_entity.id
_entity.type
_entity.pdbx_description
1 polymer ?
#
loop_
_entity_poly.entity_id
_entity_poly.type
_entity_poly.pdbx_seq_one_letter_code
_entity_poly.pdbx_strand_id
1 'polypeptide(L)' 'AQPEANITHEQARDFVKRVVDDFDMLIPHLDNFAVQNGDNILEAHQRVRRAAQIKGVRYSIEAKLPPDILGIYIYLPKL' A
#
# COMPACT_ATOMS: atom_id res chain seq x y z
N ALA A 1 -24.91 24.30 -14.14
CA ALA A 1 -23.47 24.58 -14.06
C ALA A 1 -22.74 23.43 -14.72
N GLN A 2 -22.02 23.68 -15.81
CA GLN A 2 -21.06 22.70 -16.33
C GLN A 2 -19.75 22.89 -15.55
N PRO A 3 -19.05 21.81 -15.13
CA PRO A 3 -17.85 21.96 -14.32
C PRO A 3 -16.71 22.44 -15.21
N GLU A 4 -16.28 23.69 -14.99
CA GLU A 4 -15.17 24.29 -15.72
C GLU A 4 -13.87 24.12 -14.93
N ALA A 5 -12.92 23.45 -15.58
CA ALA A 5 -11.49 23.28 -15.29
C ALA A 5 -11.10 22.43 -14.06
N ASN A 6 -10.21 21.46 -14.32
CA ASN A 6 -9.43 20.75 -13.29
C ASN A 6 -8.57 21.73 -12.47
N ILE A 7 -8.13 21.28 -11.30
CA ILE A 7 -7.28 22.06 -10.37
C ILE A 7 -6.08 22.71 -11.08
N THR A 8 -5.65 23.88 -10.60
CA THR A 8 -4.49 24.56 -11.17
C THR A 8 -3.20 23.77 -10.92
N HIS A 9 -2.16 24.02 -11.72
CA HIS A 9 -0.83 23.40 -11.50
C HIS A 9 -0.27 23.73 -10.11
N GLU A 10 -0.58 24.90 -9.57
CA GLU A 10 -0.20 25.31 -8.22
C GLU A 10 -0.95 24.50 -7.16
N GLN A 11 -2.26 24.33 -7.29
CA GLN A 11 -3.07 23.48 -6.41
C GLN A 11 -2.60 22.02 -6.45
N ALA A 12 -2.24 21.51 -7.62
CA ALA A 12 -1.69 20.16 -7.74
C ALA A 12 -0.36 20.02 -6.99
N ARG A 13 0.54 21.01 -7.09
CA ARG A 13 1.80 21.03 -6.34
C ARG A 13 1.56 21.09 -4.84
N ASP A 14 0.62 21.90 -4.37
CA ASP A 14 0.30 22.02 -2.94
C ASP A 14 -0.27 20.72 -2.36
N PHE A 15 -1.09 20.01 -3.14
CA PHE A 15 -1.60 18.70 -2.72
C PHE A 15 -0.49 17.65 -2.60
N VAL A 16 0.40 17.56 -3.60
CA VAL A 16 1.57 16.66 -3.50
C VAL A 16 2.44 17.05 -2.31
N LYS A 17 2.72 18.35 -2.16
CA LYS A 17 3.58 18.87 -1.11
C LYS A 17 3.07 18.49 0.28
N ARG A 18 1.76 18.66 0.54
CA ARG A 18 1.18 18.26 1.83
C ARG A 18 1.40 16.78 2.14
N VAL A 19 1.19 15.90 1.15
CA VAL A 19 1.39 14.45 1.37
C VAL A 19 2.85 14.13 1.63
N VAL A 20 3.78 14.81 0.96
CA VAL A 20 5.22 14.63 1.17
C VAL A 20 5.66 15.17 2.53
N ASP A 21 5.17 16.35 2.92
CA ASP A 21 5.53 17.02 4.19
C ASP A 21 4.99 16.23 5.40
N ASP A 22 3.78 15.66 5.30
CA ASP A 22 3.14 14.89 6.38
C ASP A 22 3.34 13.36 6.21
N PHE A 23 4.28 12.95 5.37
CA PHE A 23 4.44 11.55 4.95
C PHE A 23 4.70 10.60 6.14
N ASP A 24 5.48 11.04 7.13
CA ASP A 24 5.84 10.24 8.30
C ASP A 24 4.61 9.74 9.08
N MET A 25 3.48 10.46 9.00
CA MET A 25 2.23 10.04 9.63
C MET A 25 1.63 8.79 8.97
N LEU A 26 2.00 8.47 7.72
CA LEU A 26 1.52 7.31 6.99
C LEU A 26 2.34 6.04 7.29
N ILE A 27 3.57 6.17 7.78
CA ILE A 27 4.49 5.04 8.02
C ILE A 27 3.84 3.95 8.89
N PRO A 28 3.20 4.25 10.05
CA PRO A 28 2.59 3.20 10.87
C PRO A 28 1.47 2.44 10.16
N HIS A 29 0.74 3.11 9.27
CA HIS A 29 -0.31 2.48 8.48
C HIS A 29 0.26 1.58 7.39
N LEU A 30 1.36 2.00 6.75
CA LEU A 30 2.08 1.20 5.75
C LEU A 30 2.73 -0.03 6.38
N ASP A 31 3.28 0.11 7.59
CA ASP A 31 3.86 -1.00 8.33
C ASP A 31 2.81 -2.07 8.66
N ASN A 32 1.65 -1.64 9.17
CA ASN A 32 0.54 -2.54 9.44
C ASN A 32 0.04 -3.22 8.17
N PHE A 33 -0.06 -2.49 7.06
CA PHE A 33 -0.43 -3.06 5.77
C PHE A 33 0.58 -4.11 5.29
N ALA A 34 1.88 -3.87 5.45
CA ALA A 34 2.92 -4.82 5.08
C ALA A 34 2.84 -6.12 5.92
N VAL A 35 2.58 -6.00 7.22
CA VAL A 35 2.35 -7.15 8.12
C VAL A 35 1.13 -7.96 7.67
N GLN A 36 -0.02 -7.31 7.47
CA GLN A 36 -1.24 -7.98 7.03
C GLN A 36 -1.07 -8.67 5.68
N ASN A 37 -0.34 -8.05 4.75
CA ASN A 37 -0.02 -8.67 3.47
C ASN A 37 0.84 -9.94 3.67
N GLY A 38 1.81 -9.92 4.58
CA GLY A 38 2.59 -11.09 4.96
C GLY A 38 1.72 -12.25 5.48
N ASP A 39 0.77 -11.94 6.35
CA ASP A 39 -0.20 -12.92 6.88
C ASP A 39 -1.07 -13.52 5.76
N ASN A 40 -1.58 -12.68 4.85
CA ASN A 40 -2.38 -13.12 3.71
C ASN A 40 -1.61 -14.07 2.79
N ILE A 41 -0.32 -13.79 2.53
CA ILE A 41 0.56 -14.66 1.74
C ILE A 41 0.77 -15.99 2.48
N LEU A 42 1.01 -15.95 3.80
CA LEU A 42 1.19 -17.16 4.60
C LEU A 42 -0.05 -18.05 4.55
N GLU A 43 -1.24 -17.46 4.74
CA GLU A 43 -2.51 -18.17 4.64
C GLU A 43 -2.71 -18.79 3.26
N ALA A 44 -2.40 -18.06 2.19
CA ALA A 44 -2.51 -18.56 0.82
C ALA A 44 -1.64 -19.80 0.60
N HIS A 45 -0.39 -19.77 1.06
CA HIS A 45 0.50 -20.94 1.01
C HIS A 45 -0.02 -22.10 1.85
N GLN A 46 -0.56 -21.84 3.04
CA GLN A 46 -1.15 -22.89 3.89
C GLN A 46 -2.36 -23.56 3.22
N ARG A 47 -3.22 -22.81 2.52
CA ARG A 47 -4.37 -23.38 1.78
C ARG A 47 -3.92 -24.36 0.69
N VAL A 48 -2.98 -23.93 -0.16
CA VAL A 48 -2.46 -24.76 -1.26
C VAL A 48 -1.81 -26.05 -0.73
N ARG A 49 -1.03 -25.95 0.36
CA ARG A 49 -0.33 -27.11 0.93
C ARG A 49 -1.26 -28.11 1.61
N ARG A 50 -2.31 -27.62 2.30
CA ARG A 50 -3.36 -28.48 2.85
C ARG A 50 -4.04 -29.29 1.76
N ALA A 51 -4.36 -28.66 0.63
CA ALA A 51 -4.93 -29.36 -0.53
C ALA A 51 -3.94 -30.36 -1.14
N ALA A 52 -2.64 -30.05 -1.16
CA ALA A 52 -1.58 -30.93 -1.68
C ALA A 52 -1.06 -31.99 -0.68
N GLN A 53 -1.62 -32.08 0.53
CA GLN A 53 -1.20 -32.99 1.61
C GLN A 53 0.29 -32.93 1.99
N ILE A 54 0.96 -31.79 1.76
CA ILE A 54 2.38 -31.59 2.11
C ILE A 54 2.52 -31.47 3.62
N LYS A 55 3.29 -32.37 4.26
CA LYS A 55 3.51 -32.43 5.72
C LYS A 55 4.98 -32.18 6.08
N GLY A 56 5.21 -31.83 7.35
CA GLY A 56 6.55 -31.84 7.96
C GLY A 56 7.40 -30.60 7.74
N VAL A 57 6.83 -29.48 7.29
CA VAL A 57 7.62 -28.26 7.08
C VAL A 57 7.03 -27.06 7.81
N ARG A 58 7.88 -26.37 8.58
CA ARG A 58 7.57 -25.16 9.34
C ARG A 58 8.06 -23.95 8.55
N TYR A 59 7.20 -22.96 8.39
CA TYR A 59 7.53 -21.72 7.71
C TYR A 59 6.95 -20.54 8.48
N SER A 60 7.63 -19.41 8.39
CA SER A 60 7.19 -18.10 8.85
C SER A 60 7.38 -17.09 7.72
N ILE A 61 6.49 -16.11 7.66
CA ILE A 61 6.67 -14.92 6.84
C ILE A 61 6.79 -13.76 7.82
N GLU A 62 7.78 -12.91 7.58
CA GLU A 62 8.01 -11.70 8.37
C GLU A 62 8.10 -10.53 7.39
N ALA A 63 7.29 -9.50 7.64
CA ALA A 63 7.34 -8.28 6.86
C ALA A 63 8.60 -7.49 7.24
N LYS A 64 9.34 -7.00 6.23
CA LYS A 64 10.45 -6.07 6.45
C LYS A 64 9.89 -4.66 6.52
N LEU A 65 10.20 -3.96 7.61
CA LEU A 65 9.66 -2.64 7.93
C LEU A 65 10.78 -1.58 8.07
N PRO A 66 10.51 -0.31 7.69
CA PRO A 66 9.34 0.11 6.94
C PRO A 66 9.41 -0.37 5.47
N PRO A 67 8.27 -0.44 4.76
CA PRO A 67 8.28 -0.79 3.34
C PRO A 67 8.92 0.32 2.50
N ASP A 68 9.61 -0.06 1.43
CA ASP A 68 10.12 0.89 0.43
C ASP A 68 8.97 1.50 -0.39
N ILE A 69 9.08 2.80 -0.68
CA ILE A 69 8.03 3.55 -1.37
C ILE A 69 8.52 3.96 -2.75
N LEU A 70 7.80 3.51 -3.77
CA LEU A 70 8.17 3.75 -5.16
C LEU A 70 7.66 5.10 -5.69
N GLY A 71 6.52 5.58 -5.17
CA GLY A 71 5.95 6.85 -5.61
C GLY A 71 4.57 7.13 -5.02
N ILE A 72 4.17 8.39 -5.12
CA ILE A 72 2.85 8.88 -4.68
C ILE A 72 2.07 9.24 -5.95
N TYR A 73 0.87 8.66 -6.08
CA TYR A 73 -0.02 8.89 -7.21
C TYR A 73 -1.25 9.67 -6.76
N ILE A 74 -1.52 10.79 -7.41
CA ILE A 74 -2.74 11.58 -7.18
C ILE A 74 -3.68 11.37 -8.35
N TYR A 75 -4.85 10.79 -8.08
CA TYR A 75 -5.90 10.62 -9.08
C TYR A 75 -6.70 11.91 -9.21
N LEU A 76 -6.70 12.48 -10.42
CA LEU A 76 -7.53 13.65 -10.75
C LEU A 76 -8.84 13.19 -11.39
N PRO A 77 -9.94 13.91 -11.17
CA PRO A 77 -11.20 13.60 -11.82
C PRO A 77 -11.04 13.71 -13.35
N LYS A 78 -11.71 12.79 -14.07
CA LYS A 78 -11.80 12.86 -15.53
C LYS A 78 -12.65 14.06 -15.93
N LEU A 79 -12.17 14.78 -16.95
CA LEU A 79 -12.86 15.87 -17.64
C LEU A 79 -14.20 15.41 -18.21
#